data_AF-A0A2V1HPT7-F1
#
_entry.id   AF-A0A2V1HPT7-F1
#
_cell.length_a   1.000
_cell.length_b   1.000
_cell.length_c   1.000
_cell.angle_alpha   90.00
_cell.angle_beta   90.00
_cell.angle_gamma   90.00
#
_symmetry.space_group_name_H-M   'P 1'
#
loop_
_entity.id
_entity.type
_entity.pdbx_description
1 polymer ?
#
loop_
_entity_poly.entity_id
_entity_poly.type
_entity_poly.pdbx_seq_one_letter_code
_entity_poly.pdbx_strand_id
1 'polypeptide(L)'
;MRANYADAAARIGAGLAAYEATNGPLLGIVAAEARETLIEQIIDSEQRVRYFQHLQARELDPASADPTGVAFDPLRAAIVHRDAGDYDEAVWMVFLFVHFGHHRTAGWQYARDVYGRLGDGQRWTWEETAGDPISFRLWLEAHQDKIRAGNGRFGNHRKYESLDAWSDGGTGTAVQSYVEWVLEAGGDHEERFAGLAELSPEERFDALFRQLRAVRRFGRVARFDYLTTLQRLALLEVRPPHSYLVPNGGPLYGACLLINGDPNVGSARDMQRTLLAIGTVAGIAPDVFEDAACNWQKSPMVYERFSG
;
A
#
# COMPACT_ATOMS: atom_id res chain seq x y z
N MET A 1 15.20 -22.10 1.19
CA MET A 1 15.83 -20.97 0.48
C MET A 1 16.11 -21.24 -1.00
N ARG A 2 15.67 -20.37 -1.91
CA ARG A 2 15.94 -20.48 -3.36
C ARG A 2 17.34 -19.94 -3.69
N ALA A 3 18.08 -20.63 -4.57
CA ALA A 3 19.46 -20.28 -4.93
C ALA A 3 19.64 -18.82 -5.40
N ASN A 4 18.65 -18.27 -6.11
CA ASN A 4 18.70 -16.91 -6.67
C ASN A 4 18.66 -15.79 -5.60
N TYR A 5 18.45 -16.11 -4.33
CA TYR A 5 18.37 -15.15 -3.23
C TYR A 5 19.43 -15.37 -2.15
N ALA A 6 20.46 -16.18 -2.42
CA ALA A 6 21.53 -16.48 -1.47
C ALA A 6 22.21 -15.21 -0.93
N ASP A 7 22.53 -14.25 -1.81
CA ASP A 7 23.19 -13.00 -1.40
C ASP A 7 22.28 -12.11 -0.52
N ALA A 8 20.99 -12.02 -0.88
CA ALA A 8 20.02 -11.27 -0.09
C ALA A 8 19.84 -11.89 1.30
N ALA A 9 19.73 -13.22 1.36
CA ALA A 9 19.61 -13.94 2.62
C ALA A 9 20.87 -13.81 3.49
N ALA A 10 22.06 -13.91 2.88
CA ALA A 10 23.32 -13.72 3.59
C ALA A 10 23.42 -12.31 4.18
N ARG A 11 23.08 -11.28 3.40
CA ARG A 11 23.04 -9.88 3.87
C ARG A 11 22.06 -9.69 5.03
N ILE A 12 20.82 -10.15 4.89
CA ILE A 12 19.78 -10.01 5.92
C ILE A 12 20.20 -10.78 7.18
N GLY A 13 20.64 -12.02 7.04
CA GLY A 13 21.10 -12.86 8.15
C GLY A 13 22.27 -12.25 8.90
N ALA A 14 23.26 -11.71 8.18
CA ALA A 14 24.39 -11.00 8.78
C ALA A 14 23.94 -9.74 9.53
N GLY A 15 22.99 -8.99 8.97
CA GLY A 15 22.38 -7.82 9.60
C GLY A 15 21.67 -8.14 10.91
N LEU A 16 20.85 -9.19 10.93
CA LEU A 16 20.17 -9.67 12.13
C LEU A 16 21.18 -10.12 13.20
N ALA A 17 22.20 -10.88 12.80
CA ALA A 17 23.26 -11.34 13.71
C ALA A 17 24.07 -10.17 14.28
N ALA A 18 24.38 -9.14 13.48
CA ALA A 18 25.07 -7.95 13.93
C ALA A 18 24.26 -7.15 14.96
N TYR A 19 22.94 -7.04 14.75
CA TYR A 19 22.04 -6.45 15.73
C TYR A 19 22.05 -7.25 17.04
N GLU A 20 21.92 -8.58 16.96
CA GLU A 20 21.89 -9.47 18.12
C GLU A 20 23.19 -9.44 18.94
N ALA A 21 24.34 -9.37 18.26
CA ALA A 21 25.64 -9.27 18.91
C ALA A 21 25.78 -8.03 19.83
N THR A 22 25.03 -6.97 19.54
CA THR A 22 25.09 -5.71 20.30
C THR A 22 23.94 -5.58 21.30
N ASN A 23 22.76 -6.12 20.99
CA ASN A 23 21.52 -5.85 21.73
C ASN A 23 20.94 -7.08 22.45
N GLY A 24 21.55 -8.26 22.27
CA GLY A 24 21.01 -9.53 22.75
C GLY A 24 20.13 -10.24 21.71
N PRO A 25 19.71 -11.48 21.99
CA PRO A 25 19.02 -12.33 21.02
C PRO A 25 17.63 -11.80 20.66
N LEU A 26 17.24 -11.99 19.39
CA LEU A 26 15.86 -11.78 18.94
C LEU A 26 15.07 -13.05 19.23
N LEU A 27 14.26 -13.02 20.29
CA LEU A 27 13.67 -14.23 20.88
C LEU A 27 12.75 -15.00 19.92
N GLY A 28 12.11 -14.32 18.96
CA GLY A 28 11.25 -14.95 17.97
C GLY A 28 11.97 -15.74 16.89
N ILE A 29 13.30 -15.58 16.75
CA ILE A 29 14.12 -16.22 15.71
C ILE A 29 15.35 -16.93 16.27
N VAL A 30 15.24 -17.41 17.50
CA VAL A 30 16.26 -18.30 18.12
C VAL A 30 16.31 -19.64 17.37
N ALA A 31 15.15 -20.17 16.99
CA ALA A 31 15.06 -21.36 16.14
C ALA A 31 15.52 -21.02 14.71
N ALA A 32 16.32 -21.91 14.11
CA ALA A 32 16.88 -21.70 12.78
C ALA A 32 15.78 -21.59 11.72
N GLU A 33 14.74 -22.41 11.83
CA GLU A 33 13.59 -22.43 10.92
C GLU A 33 12.79 -21.12 10.99
N ALA A 34 12.64 -20.55 12.20
CA ALA A 34 11.97 -19.27 12.39
C ALA A 34 12.75 -18.12 11.73
N ARG A 35 14.07 -18.14 11.89
CA ARG A 35 14.98 -17.19 11.26
C ARG A 35 14.94 -17.28 9.74
N GLU A 36 15.04 -18.49 9.20
CA GLU A 36 14.96 -18.72 7.76
C GLU A 36 13.63 -18.24 7.19
N THR A 37 12.52 -18.54 7.87
CA THR A 37 11.18 -18.09 7.45
C THR A 37 11.08 -16.57 7.44
N LEU A 38 11.59 -15.87 8.46
CA LEU A 38 11.61 -14.40 8.49
C LEU A 38 12.43 -13.83 7.34
N ILE A 39 13.62 -14.39 7.08
CA ILE A 39 14.49 -13.98 5.98
C ILE A 39 13.76 -14.16 4.64
N GLU A 40 13.07 -15.29 4.43
CA GLU A 40 12.30 -15.52 3.21
C GLU A 40 11.14 -14.51 3.06
N GLN A 41 10.46 -14.15 4.14
CA GLN A 41 9.40 -13.12 4.13
C GLN A 41 9.94 -11.72 3.82
N ILE A 42 11.12 -11.36 4.35
CA ILE A 42 11.79 -10.10 4.03
C ILE A 42 12.15 -10.06 2.55
N ILE A 43 12.73 -11.15 2.02
CA ILE A 43 13.07 -11.26 0.59
C ILE A 43 11.80 -11.14 -0.28
N ASP A 44 10.72 -11.85 0.05
CA ASP A 44 9.46 -11.79 -0.70
C ASP A 44 8.89 -10.36 -0.71
N SER A 45 9.00 -9.64 0.41
CA SER A 45 8.63 -8.23 0.53
C SER A 45 9.53 -7.30 -0.31
N GLU A 46 10.87 -7.48 -0.27
CA GLU A 46 11.79 -6.74 -1.15
C GLU A 46 11.51 -6.98 -2.64
N GLN A 47 11.14 -8.21 -3.02
CA GLN A 47 10.78 -8.52 -4.41
C GLN A 47 9.49 -7.82 -4.84
N ARG A 48 8.51 -7.66 -3.94
CA ARG A 48 7.32 -6.85 -4.21
C ARG A 48 7.67 -5.39 -4.47
N VAL A 49 8.66 -4.83 -3.75
CA VAL A 49 9.16 -3.48 -4.04
C VAL A 49 9.87 -3.42 -5.39
N ARG A 50 10.73 -4.38 -5.71
CA ARG A 50 11.43 -4.46 -7.01
C ARG A 50 10.49 -4.61 -8.20
N TYR A 51 9.32 -5.20 -8.02
CA TYR A 51 8.30 -5.26 -9.07
C TYR A 51 7.92 -3.87 -9.60
N PHE A 52 7.80 -2.85 -8.74
CA PHE A 52 7.54 -1.47 -9.17
C PHE A 52 8.68 -0.90 -10.01
N GLN A 53 9.94 -1.21 -9.67
CA GLN A 53 11.10 -0.79 -10.45
C GLN A 53 11.10 -1.44 -11.84
N HIS A 54 10.78 -2.74 -11.89
CA HIS A 54 10.66 -3.45 -13.16
C HIS A 54 9.50 -2.97 -14.03
N LEU A 55 8.37 -2.60 -13.43
CA LEU A 55 7.25 -2.01 -14.16
C LEU A 55 7.63 -0.67 -14.80
N GLN A 56 8.31 0.20 -14.05
CA GLN A 56 8.71 1.53 -14.54
C GLN A 56 9.81 1.49 -15.61
N ALA A 57 10.64 0.43 -15.63
CA ALA A 57 11.73 0.30 -16.60
C ALA A 57 11.29 -0.23 -17.97
N ARG A 58 10.00 -0.54 -18.15
CA ARG A 58 9.47 -1.15 -19.38
C ARG A 58 8.45 -0.24 -20.02
N GLU A 59 8.43 -0.26 -21.35
CA GLU A 59 7.31 0.30 -22.10
C GLU A 59 6.04 -0.50 -21.78
N LEU A 60 5.02 0.20 -21.30
CA LEU A 60 3.73 -0.39 -20.96
C LEU A 60 2.74 -0.18 -22.10
N ASP A 61 1.92 -1.21 -22.35
CA ASP A 61 0.83 -1.12 -23.31
C ASP A 61 -0.22 -0.11 -22.82
N PRO A 62 -0.55 0.94 -23.61
CA PRO A 62 -1.60 1.91 -23.29
C PRO A 62 -2.96 1.26 -22.98
N ALA A 63 -3.25 0.06 -23.49
CA ALA A 63 -4.44 -0.70 -23.16
C ALA A 63 -4.55 -1.04 -21.66
N SER A 64 -3.44 -0.97 -20.90
CA SER A 64 -3.45 -1.15 -19.44
C SER A 64 -4.16 -0.01 -18.69
N ALA A 65 -4.36 1.14 -19.34
CA ALA A 65 -5.13 2.28 -18.83
C ALA A 65 -6.59 2.30 -19.34
N ASP A 66 -7.00 1.33 -20.16
CA ASP A 66 -8.36 1.24 -20.67
C ASP A 66 -9.21 0.30 -19.79
N PRO A 67 -10.17 0.83 -19.00
CA PRO A 67 -11.02 0.01 -18.13
C PRO A 67 -12.01 -0.86 -18.90
N THR A 68 -12.17 -0.71 -20.21
CA THR A 68 -12.98 -1.65 -20.99
C THR A 68 -12.22 -2.96 -21.26
N GLY A 69 -10.90 -2.94 -21.15
CA GLY A 69 -10.02 -4.06 -21.40
C GLY A 69 -9.84 -4.99 -20.20
N VAL A 70 -9.54 -6.26 -20.48
CA VAL A 70 -9.08 -7.23 -19.46
C VAL A 70 -7.66 -6.94 -18.97
N ALA A 71 -6.90 -6.14 -19.73
CA ALA A 71 -5.55 -5.72 -19.41
C ALA A 71 -5.49 -4.56 -18.40
N PHE A 72 -6.65 -3.97 -18.06
CA PHE A 72 -6.73 -2.86 -17.12
C PHE A 72 -6.05 -3.21 -15.79
N ASP A 73 -5.10 -2.37 -15.41
CA ASP A 73 -4.38 -2.46 -14.14
C ASP A 73 -4.13 -1.03 -13.67
N PRO A 74 -4.77 -0.57 -12.57
CA PRO A 74 -4.66 0.81 -12.12
C PRO A 74 -3.22 1.20 -11.79
N LEU A 75 -2.34 0.24 -11.42
CA LEU A 75 -0.94 0.53 -11.20
C LEU A 75 -0.19 0.82 -12.50
N ARG A 76 -0.50 0.09 -13.58
CA ARG A 76 0.05 0.35 -14.91
C ARG A 76 -0.56 1.60 -15.53
N ALA A 77 -1.85 1.82 -15.32
CA ALA A 77 -2.56 3.02 -15.73
C ALA A 77 -1.88 4.27 -15.13
N ALA A 78 -1.54 4.24 -13.84
CA ALA A 78 -0.81 5.32 -13.20
C ALA A 78 0.52 5.66 -13.90
N ILE A 79 1.28 4.64 -14.31
CA ILE A 79 2.54 4.82 -15.07
C ILE A 79 2.26 5.40 -16.46
N VAL A 80 1.26 4.87 -17.18
CA VAL A 80 0.87 5.36 -18.51
C VAL A 80 0.45 6.83 -18.48
N HIS A 81 -0.38 7.24 -17.52
CA HIS A 81 -0.79 8.63 -17.35
C HIS A 81 0.39 9.54 -16.99
N ARG A 82 1.25 9.11 -16.05
CA ARG A 82 2.46 9.85 -15.68
C ARG A 82 3.37 10.09 -16.89
N ASP A 83 3.62 9.05 -17.67
CA ASP A 83 4.51 9.12 -18.84
C ASP A 83 3.90 9.97 -19.97
N ALA A 84 2.57 10.12 -20.00
CA ALA A 84 1.84 11.05 -20.86
C ALA A 84 1.78 12.49 -20.32
N GLY A 85 2.31 12.76 -19.13
CA GLY A 85 2.27 14.08 -18.47
C GLY A 85 0.95 14.38 -17.73
N ASP A 86 0.09 13.39 -17.56
CA ASP A 86 -1.19 13.49 -16.85
C ASP A 86 -1.00 13.08 -15.38
N TYR A 87 -0.40 13.98 -14.61
CA TYR A 87 0.01 13.72 -13.23
C TYR A 87 -1.18 13.46 -12.29
N ASP A 88 -2.23 14.24 -12.43
CA ASP A 88 -3.44 14.13 -11.61
C ASP A 88 -4.13 12.77 -11.80
N GLU A 89 -4.30 12.34 -13.05
CA GLU A 89 -4.89 11.03 -13.34
C GLU A 89 -3.98 9.90 -12.86
N ALA A 90 -2.66 10.07 -12.94
CA ALA A 90 -1.71 9.10 -12.41
C ALA A 90 -1.86 8.91 -10.88
N VAL A 91 -1.99 10.01 -10.13
CA VAL A 91 -2.18 9.98 -8.68
C VAL A 91 -3.57 9.44 -8.33
N TRP A 92 -4.60 9.80 -9.10
CA TRP A 92 -5.94 9.26 -8.98
C TRP A 92 -5.98 7.74 -9.15
N MET A 93 -5.28 7.20 -10.14
CA MET A 93 -5.14 5.75 -10.33
C MET A 93 -4.52 5.06 -9.12
N VAL A 94 -3.56 5.70 -8.44
CA VAL A 94 -2.99 5.18 -7.19
C VAL A 94 -4.01 5.18 -6.05
N PHE A 95 -4.84 6.22 -5.93
CA PHE A 95 -5.93 6.22 -4.96
C PHE A 95 -6.92 5.07 -5.23
N LEU A 96 -7.35 4.87 -6.48
CA LEU A 96 -8.25 3.78 -6.84
C LEU A 96 -7.65 2.40 -6.60
N PHE A 97 -6.36 2.22 -6.94
CA PHE A 97 -5.58 1.02 -6.65
C PHE A 97 -5.63 0.69 -5.15
N VAL A 98 -5.40 1.67 -4.27
CA VAL A 98 -5.41 1.47 -2.82
C VAL A 98 -6.81 1.32 -2.25
N HIS A 99 -7.79 2.05 -2.77
CA HIS A 99 -9.17 2.02 -2.29
C HIS A 99 -9.83 0.67 -2.54
N PHE A 100 -9.72 0.16 -3.77
CA PHE A 100 -10.32 -1.11 -4.14
C PHE A 100 -9.43 -2.29 -3.77
N GLY A 101 -8.11 -2.18 -4.00
CA GLY A 101 -7.16 -3.26 -3.81
C GLY A 101 -7.32 -4.40 -4.83
N HIS A 102 -6.25 -5.19 -5.02
CA HIS A 102 -6.30 -6.39 -5.87
C HIS A 102 -6.97 -7.53 -5.11
N HIS A 103 -8.00 -8.14 -5.70
CA HIS A 103 -8.55 -9.38 -5.16
C HIS A 103 -8.03 -10.59 -5.92
N ARG A 104 -7.55 -11.63 -5.21
CA ARG A 104 -6.90 -12.82 -5.79
C ARG A 104 -7.64 -13.46 -6.97
N THR A 105 -8.98 -13.50 -6.94
CA THR A 105 -9.80 -14.10 -8.01
C THR A 105 -10.54 -13.09 -8.87
N ALA A 106 -10.76 -11.87 -8.38
CA ALA A 106 -11.55 -10.86 -9.09
C ALA A 106 -10.67 -9.81 -9.78
N GLY A 107 -9.36 -9.88 -9.54
CA GLY A 107 -8.38 -8.90 -10.03
C GLY A 107 -8.76 -7.49 -9.62
N TRP A 108 -8.79 -6.61 -10.62
CA TRP A 108 -9.12 -5.19 -10.51
C TRP A 108 -10.58 -4.86 -10.79
N GLN A 109 -11.49 -5.84 -10.74
CA GLN A 109 -12.86 -5.66 -11.24
C GLN A 109 -13.58 -4.46 -10.63
N TYR A 110 -13.54 -4.23 -9.32
CA TYR A 110 -14.21 -3.04 -8.75
C TYR A 110 -13.58 -1.72 -9.20
N ALA A 111 -12.25 -1.64 -9.25
CA ALA A 111 -11.57 -0.45 -9.78
C ALA A 111 -11.97 -0.20 -11.23
N ARG A 112 -11.97 -1.25 -12.06
CA ARG A 112 -12.36 -1.20 -13.46
C ARG A 112 -13.81 -0.79 -13.68
N ASP A 113 -14.73 -1.45 -12.98
CA ASP A 113 -16.17 -1.27 -13.16
C ASP A 113 -16.62 0.12 -12.68
N VAL A 114 -15.99 0.65 -11.62
CA VAL A 114 -16.22 2.02 -11.16
C VAL A 114 -15.54 3.03 -12.08
N TYR A 115 -14.22 2.93 -12.28
CA TYR A 115 -13.47 3.88 -13.09
C TYR A 115 -13.99 3.98 -14.53
N GLY A 116 -14.24 2.85 -15.17
CA GLY A 116 -14.76 2.76 -16.54
C GLY A 116 -16.26 2.88 -16.67
N ARG A 117 -16.96 3.24 -15.58
CA ARG A 117 -18.42 3.43 -15.57
C ARG A 117 -19.21 2.27 -16.19
N LEU A 118 -18.82 1.03 -15.84
CA LEU A 118 -19.39 -0.20 -16.41
C LEU A 118 -19.32 -0.29 -17.95
N GLY A 119 -18.37 0.41 -18.57
CA GLY A 119 -18.17 0.44 -20.02
C GLY A 119 -19.19 1.28 -20.78
N ASP A 120 -19.77 2.32 -20.16
CA ASP A 120 -20.75 3.20 -20.80
C ASP A 120 -20.15 4.18 -21.85
N GLY A 121 -18.84 4.10 -22.07
CA GLY A 121 -18.09 4.97 -22.98
C GLY A 121 -17.50 6.21 -22.31
N GLN A 122 -17.79 6.44 -21.03
CA GLN A 122 -17.21 7.50 -20.20
C GLN A 122 -16.34 6.90 -19.08
N ARG A 123 -15.65 7.78 -18.33
CA ARG A 123 -14.80 7.40 -17.20
C ARG A 123 -15.00 8.36 -16.04
N TRP A 124 -14.81 7.88 -14.82
CA TRP A 124 -14.61 8.72 -13.64
C TRP A 124 -13.12 9.07 -13.52
N THR A 125 -12.64 9.93 -14.43
CA THR A 125 -11.30 10.54 -14.34
C THR A 125 -11.21 11.44 -13.12
N TRP A 126 -10.00 11.89 -12.77
CA TRP A 126 -9.79 12.92 -11.78
C TRP A 126 -10.59 14.16 -12.13
N GLU A 127 -10.47 14.69 -13.36
CA GLU A 127 -11.17 15.89 -13.80
C GLU A 127 -12.70 15.78 -13.61
N GLU A 128 -13.31 14.69 -14.08
CA GLU A 128 -14.75 14.46 -13.94
C GLU A 128 -15.17 14.27 -12.48
N THR A 129 -14.39 13.51 -11.71
CA THR A 129 -14.74 13.18 -10.31
C THR A 129 -14.54 14.37 -9.38
N ALA A 130 -13.47 15.14 -9.58
CA ALA A 130 -13.15 16.32 -8.78
C ALA A 130 -14.03 17.52 -9.13
N GLY A 131 -14.42 17.64 -10.40
CA GLY A 131 -15.35 18.66 -10.88
C GLY A 131 -16.78 18.49 -10.33
N ASP A 132 -17.23 17.24 -10.16
CA ASP A 132 -18.54 16.96 -9.55
C ASP A 132 -18.58 15.63 -8.76
N PRO A 133 -18.10 15.63 -7.49
CA PRO A 133 -18.15 14.46 -6.62
C PRO A 133 -19.57 13.96 -6.34
N ILE A 134 -20.58 14.84 -6.45
CA ILE A 134 -21.98 14.47 -6.20
C ILE A 134 -22.50 13.63 -7.37
N SER A 135 -22.19 14.01 -8.62
CA SER A 135 -22.52 13.19 -9.79
C SER A 135 -21.87 11.80 -9.73
N PHE A 136 -20.63 11.70 -9.25
CA PHE A 136 -19.99 10.40 -8.98
C PHE A 136 -20.84 9.56 -8.00
N ARG A 137 -21.28 10.15 -6.87
CA ARG A 137 -22.07 9.45 -5.86
C ARG A 137 -23.44 9.02 -6.38
N LEU A 138 -24.13 9.88 -7.12
CA LEU A 138 -25.42 9.57 -7.75
C LEU A 138 -25.28 8.42 -8.76
N TRP A 139 -24.21 8.44 -9.57
CA TRP A 139 -23.93 7.33 -10.47
C TRP A 139 -23.65 6.04 -9.69
N LEU A 140 -22.84 6.11 -8.63
CA LEU A 140 -22.53 4.93 -7.82
C LEU A 140 -23.79 4.38 -7.15
N GLU A 141 -24.70 5.22 -6.66
CA GLU A 141 -25.99 4.80 -6.10
C GLU A 141 -26.83 4.04 -7.11
N ALA A 142 -26.92 4.54 -8.34
CA ALA A 142 -27.67 3.90 -9.41
C ALA A 142 -27.06 2.57 -9.91
N HIS A 143 -25.75 2.35 -9.69
CA HIS A 143 -25.01 1.24 -10.29
C HIS A 143 -24.38 0.26 -9.30
N GLN A 144 -24.31 0.59 -8.01
CA GLN A 144 -23.64 -0.24 -6.99
C GLN A 144 -24.18 -1.66 -6.92
N ASP A 145 -25.49 -1.88 -7.10
CA ASP A 145 -26.07 -3.22 -7.07
C ASP A 145 -25.64 -4.04 -8.27
N LYS A 146 -25.53 -3.41 -9.45
CA LYS A 146 -25.00 -4.03 -10.67
C LYS A 146 -23.52 -4.36 -10.51
N ILE A 147 -22.73 -3.48 -9.90
CA ILE A 147 -21.30 -3.72 -9.61
C ILE A 147 -21.15 -4.90 -8.62
N ARG A 148 -21.96 -4.92 -7.54
CA ARG A 148 -21.97 -6.02 -6.54
C ARG A 148 -22.44 -7.34 -7.12
N ALA A 149 -23.37 -7.32 -8.08
CA ALA A 149 -23.85 -8.52 -8.76
C ALA A 149 -22.78 -9.13 -9.69
N GLY A 150 -21.75 -8.36 -10.06
CA GLY A 150 -20.54 -8.88 -10.67
C GLY A 150 -19.71 -9.74 -9.72
N ASN A 151 -18.61 -10.30 -10.21
CA ASN A 151 -17.68 -11.09 -9.39
C ASN A 151 -16.62 -10.23 -8.67
N GLY A 152 -16.79 -8.90 -8.68
CA GLY A 152 -15.84 -7.97 -8.10
C GLY A 152 -15.79 -8.07 -6.58
N ARG A 153 -14.62 -7.79 -6.00
CA ARG A 153 -14.38 -7.80 -4.56
C ARG A 153 -13.28 -6.81 -4.21
N PHE A 154 -13.35 -6.24 -3.01
CA PHE A 154 -12.23 -5.49 -2.45
C PHE A 154 -11.05 -6.44 -2.16
N GLY A 155 -9.83 -5.93 -2.31
CA GLY A 155 -8.60 -6.64 -1.94
C GLY A 155 -8.50 -6.89 -0.43
N ASN A 156 -7.58 -7.76 -0.01
CA ASN A 156 -7.50 -8.22 1.38
C ASN A 156 -7.30 -7.08 2.41
N HIS A 157 -6.51 -6.05 2.07
CA HIS A 157 -6.32 -4.87 2.93
C HIS A 157 -7.59 -4.00 3.07
N ARG A 158 -8.56 -4.18 2.15
CA ARG A 158 -9.80 -3.39 2.03
C ARG A 158 -11.07 -4.24 2.14
N LYS A 159 -10.98 -5.48 2.62
CA LYS A 159 -12.08 -6.45 2.66
C LYS A 159 -13.31 -6.03 3.49
N TYR A 160 -13.17 -4.98 4.30
CA TYR A 160 -14.25 -4.42 5.13
C TYR A 160 -14.80 -3.09 4.59
N GLU A 161 -14.40 -2.68 3.39
CA GLU A 161 -14.99 -1.54 2.70
C GLU A 161 -16.32 -1.92 2.04
N SER A 162 -17.11 -0.90 1.71
CA SER A 162 -18.42 -1.02 1.07
C SER A 162 -18.47 -0.19 -0.20
N LEU A 163 -19.13 -0.70 -1.25
CA LEU A 163 -19.43 0.07 -2.47
C LEU A 163 -20.49 1.15 -2.29
N ASP A 164 -21.01 1.31 -1.07
CA ASP A 164 -22.14 2.19 -0.80
C ASP A 164 -21.85 3.66 -1.16
N ALA A 165 -22.79 4.28 -1.85
CA ALA A 165 -22.66 5.65 -2.32
C ALA A 165 -22.85 6.70 -1.22
N TRP A 166 -23.61 6.41 -0.16
CA TRP A 166 -24.12 7.43 0.77
C TRP A 166 -23.74 7.20 2.24
N SER A 167 -23.48 5.96 2.64
CA SER A 167 -23.08 5.60 3.99
C SER A 167 -21.70 6.17 4.35
N ASP A 168 -21.50 6.47 5.63
CA ASP A 168 -20.19 6.87 6.17
C ASP A 168 -19.10 5.82 5.94
N GLY A 169 -19.51 4.56 5.77
CA GLY A 169 -18.66 3.39 5.51
C GLY A 169 -18.34 3.13 4.04
N GLY A 170 -18.91 3.91 3.12
CA GLY A 170 -18.97 3.57 1.70
C GLY A 170 -17.93 4.26 0.81
N THR A 171 -17.75 3.70 -0.39
CA THR A 171 -16.89 4.23 -1.46
C THR A 171 -17.24 5.67 -1.81
N GLY A 172 -18.53 6.03 -1.87
CA GLY A 172 -18.92 7.41 -2.20
C GLY A 172 -18.37 8.43 -1.20
N THR A 173 -18.38 8.08 0.09
CA THR A 173 -17.81 8.91 1.15
C THR A 173 -16.28 8.95 1.11
N ALA A 174 -15.62 7.82 0.80
CA ALA A 174 -14.17 7.78 0.65
C ALA A 174 -13.68 8.66 -0.51
N VAL A 175 -14.33 8.56 -1.68
CA VAL A 175 -14.00 9.35 -2.88
C VAL A 175 -14.24 10.83 -2.64
N GLN A 176 -15.42 11.21 -2.12
CA GLN A 176 -15.72 12.62 -1.87
C GLN A 176 -14.71 13.24 -0.90
N SER A 177 -14.43 12.59 0.24
CA SER A 177 -13.46 13.13 1.20
C SER A 177 -12.02 13.12 0.69
N TYR A 178 -11.68 12.25 -0.28
CA TYR A 178 -10.40 12.30 -0.97
C TYR A 178 -10.30 13.52 -1.88
N VAL A 179 -11.33 13.76 -2.70
CA VAL A 179 -11.39 14.97 -3.54
C VAL A 179 -11.30 16.23 -2.68
N GLU A 180 -12.12 16.34 -1.64
CA GLU A 180 -12.08 17.48 -0.70
C GLU A 180 -10.68 17.66 -0.10
N TRP A 181 -10.05 16.56 0.32
CA TRP A 181 -8.68 16.57 0.83
C TRP A 181 -7.65 16.94 -0.23
N VAL A 182 -7.86 16.76 -1.53
CA VAL A 182 -6.92 17.27 -2.54
C VAL A 182 -7.18 18.76 -2.76
N LEU A 183 -8.43 19.13 -3.08
CA LEU A 183 -8.83 20.49 -3.46
C LEU A 183 -8.59 21.56 -2.39
N GLU A 184 -8.61 21.21 -1.10
CA GLU A 184 -8.36 22.17 0.00
C GLU A 184 -6.97 22.86 -0.06
N ALA A 185 -6.02 22.40 -0.89
CA ALA A 185 -4.66 22.95 -1.01
C ALA A 185 -4.46 23.92 -2.18
N GLY A 186 -5.45 24.08 -3.05
CA GLY A 186 -5.35 25.01 -4.17
C GLY A 186 -6.13 24.58 -5.39
N GLY A 187 -6.26 23.27 -5.65
CA GLY A 187 -6.92 22.79 -6.85
C GLY A 187 -6.55 21.37 -7.28
N ASP A 188 -5.29 20.96 -7.17
CA ASP A 188 -4.85 19.66 -7.72
C ASP A 188 -3.84 18.92 -6.82
N HIS A 189 -3.35 17.76 -7.30
CA HIS A 189 -2.37 16.98 -6.55
C HIS A 189 -0.99 17.64 -6.49
N GLU A 190 -0.58 18.38 -7.53
CA GLU A 190 0.71 19.09 -7.52
C GLU A 190 0.73 20.15 -6.42
N GLU A 191 -0.29 20.99 -6.35
CA GLU A 191 -0.43 22.03 -5.32
C GLU A 191 -0.52 21.42 -3.91
N ARG A 192 -1.27 20.31 -3.77
CA ARG A 192 -1.34 19.54 -2.52
C ARG A 192 0.03 19.11 -2.02
N PHE A 193 0.93 18.70 -2.91
CA PHE A 193 2.26 18.23 -2.52
C PHE A 193 3.31 19.34 -2.46
N ALA A 194 3.17 20.40 -3.26
CA ALA A 194 4.08 21.54 -3.31
C ALA A 194 4.20 22.25 -1.95
N GLY A 195 3.12 22.31 -1.17
CA GLY A 195 3.11 22.88 0.18
C GLY A 195 4.05 22.17 1.19
N LEU A 196 4.61 21.01 0.82
CA LEU A 196 5.53 20.23 1.65
C LEU A 196 6.89 19.99 0.95
N ALA A 197 7.19 20.74 -0.12
CA ALA A 197 8.39 20.55 -0.93
C ALA A 197 9.70 20.74 -0.11
N GLU A 198 9.71 21.67 0.84
CA GLU A 198 10.89 21.99 1.67
C GLU A 198 11.18 20.96 2.78
N LEU A 199 10.26 20.02 3.04
CA LEU A 199 10.45 18.97 4.03
C LEU A 199 11.32 17.85 3.48
N SER A 200 12.07 17.16 4.35
CA SER A 200 12.75 15.92 3.96
C SER A 200 11.73 14.85 3.53
N PRO A 201 12.13 13.84 2.73
CA PRO A 201 11.20 12.79 2.28
C PRO A 201 10.48 12.08 3.43
N GLU A 202 11.16 11.88 4.56
CA GLU A 202 10.62 11.31 5.79
C GLU A 202 9.60 12.23 6.47
N GLU A 203 9.93 13.52 6.62
CA GLU A 203 9.03 14.52 7.21
C GLU A 203 7.78 14.75 6.34
N ARG A 204 7.96 14.75 5.01
CA ARG A 204 6.87 14.86 4.04
C ARG A 204 5.93 13.67 4.13
N PHE A 205 6.48 12.44 4.22
CA PHE A 205 5.67 11.24 4.45
C PHE A 205 4.86 11.37 5.74
N ASP A 206 5.49 11.78 6.84
CA ASP A 206 4.83 11.92 8.15
C ASP A 206 3.74 12.99 8.16
N ALA A 207 3.96 14.10 7.45
CA ALA A 207 2.97 15.16 7.29
C ALA A 207 1.75 14.65 6.50
N LEU A 208 1.97 14.07 5.32
CA LEU A 208 0.89 13.56 4.47
C LEU A 208 0.14 12.40 5.14
N PHE A 209 0.85 11.49 5.81
CA PHE A 209 0.24 10.37 6.51
C PHE A 209 -0.74 10.84 7.60
N ARG A 210 -0.45 11.98 8.25
CA ARG A 210 -1.35 12.63 9.21
C ARG A 210 -2.49 13.37 8.52
N GLN A 211 -2.22 14.13 7.46
CA GLN A 211 -3.25 14.88 6.72
C GLN A 211 -4.30 13.95 6.10
N LEU A 212 -3.89 12.81 5.55
CA LEU A 212 -4.80 11.80 4.98
C LEU A 212 -5.81 11.21 5.99
N ARG A 213 -5.74 11.55 7.29
CA ARG A 213 -6.84 11.25 8.23
C ARG A 213 -8.15 11.94 7.87
N ALA A 214 -8.09 13.03 7.09
CA ALA A 214 -9.27 13.70 6.55
C ALA A 214 -10.03 12.80 5.55
N VAL A 215 -9.31 11.92 4.84
CA VAL A 215 -9.91 10.98 3.89
C VAL A 215 -10.61 9.85 4.65
N ARG A 216 -11.94 9.86 4.58
CA ARG A 216 -12.78 8.88 5.26
C ARG A 216 -12.54 7.49 4.68
N ARG A 217 -12.62 6.48 5.55
CA ARG A 217 -12.33 5.08 5.22
C ARG A 217 -10.91 4.81 4.73
N PHE A 218 -10.03 5.80 4.74
CA PHE A 218 -8.62 5.66 4.41
C PHE A 218 -7.82 5.41 5.68
N GLY A 219 -7.98 4.21 6.23
CA GLY A 219 -7.34 3.79 7.49
C GLY A 219 -5.81 3.82 7.43
N ARG A 220 -5.15 3.41 8.53
CA ARG A 220 -3.68 3.34 8.61
C ARG A 220 -3.03 2.61 7.42
N VAL A 221 -3.52 1.42 7.11
CA VAL A 221 -2.99 0.58 6.01
C VAL A 221 -3.13 1.32 4.69
N ALA A 222 -4.32 1.82 4.36
CA ALA A 222 -4.56 2.57 3.13
C ALA A 222 -3.63 3.80 2.98
N ARG A 223 -3.44 4.57 4.05
CA ARG A 223 -2.54 5.75 4.03
C ARG A 223 -1.09 5.36 3.78
N PHE A 224 -0.65 4.27 4.42
CA PHE A 224 0.71 3.76 4.24
C PHE A 224 0.91 3.22 2.81
N ASP A 225 -0.02 2.37 2.35
CA ASP A 225 -0.02 1.79 1.01
C ASP A 225 -0.06 2.87 -0.08
N TYR A 226 -0.85 3.93 0.12
CA TYR A 226 -0.95 5.07 -0.81
C TYR A 226 0.38 5.81 -0.95
N LEU A 227 0.96 6.28 0.15
CA LEU A 227 2.21 7.05 0.11
C LEU A 227 3.40 6.20 -0.36
N THR A 228 3.48 4.94 0.06
CA THR A 228 4.52 4.03 -0.43
C THR A 228 4.33 3.69 -1.91
N THR A 229 3.10 3.62 -2.42
CA THR A 229 2.83 3.42 -3.85
C THR A 229 3.24 4.64 -4.66
N LEU A 230 2.90 5.85 -4.21
CA LEU A 230 3.35 7.09 -4.86
C LEU A 230 4.88 7.20 -4.91
N GLN A 231 5.55 6.88 -3.80
CA GLN A 231 7.02 6.78 -3.75
C GLN A 231 7.54 5.78 -4.77
N ARG A 232 7.01 4.56 -4.77
CA ARG A 232 7.51 3.47 -5.60
C ARG A 232 7.29 3.74 -7.09
N LEU A 233 6.27 4.51 -7.45
CA LEU A 233 6.01 4.96 -8.82
C LEU A 233 6.71 6.27 -9.19
N ALA A 234 7.57 6.80 -8.32
CA ALA A 234 8.23 8.09 -8.53
C ALA A 234 7.24 9.24 -8.82
N LEU A 235 6.00 9.14 -8.32
CA LEU A 235 5.00 10.20 -8.40
C LEU A 235 5.21 11.23 -7.29
N LEU A 236 5.83 10.82 -6.17
CA LEU A 236 6.10 11.70 -5.06
C LEU A 236 7.36 11.28 -4.31
N GLU A 237 8.26 12.23 -4.06
CA GLU A 237 9.45 11.99 -3.24
C GLU A 237 9.08 12.00 -1.74
N VAL A 238 8.77 10.82 -1.21
CA VAL A 238 8.50 10.56 0.21
C VAL A 238 9.14 9.24 0.64
N ARG A 239 9.36 9.04 1.94
CA ARG A 239 9.81 7.76 2.49
C ARG A 239 9.21 7.52 3.87
N PRO A 240 8.71 6.31 4.20
CA PRO A 240 8.27 6.05 5.56
C PRO A 240 9.46 6.11 6.53
N PRO A 241 9.43 6.97 7.57
CA PRO A 241 10.49 7.00 8.59
C PRO A 241 10.49 5.74 9.46
N HIS A 242 9.37 5.03 9.52
CA HIS A 242 9.17 3.82 10.33
C HIS A 242 7.91 3.06 9.88
N SER A 243 7.65 1.89 10.47
CA SER A 243 6.56 0.98 10.06
C SER A 243 5.14 1.38 10.51
N TYR A 244 4.97 2.48 11.27
CA TYR A 244 3.67 2.94 11.80
C TYR A 244 2.88 1.81 12.48
N LEU A 245 3.49 1.17 13.47
CA LEU A 245 2.82 0.09 14.20
C LEU A 245 1.65 0.66 15.03
N VAL A 246 0.53 -0.06 15.03
CA VAL A 246 -0.65 0.28 15.84
C VAL A 246 -1.09 -0.92 16.69
N PRO A 247 -1.78 -0.68 17.81
CA PRO A 247 -2.36 -1.75 18.61
C PRO A 247 -3.25 -2.68 17.79
N ASN A 248 -3.30 -3.97 18.19
CA ASN A 248 -4.17 -5.00 17.59
C ASN A 248 -3.99 -5.20 16.08
N GLY A 249 -2.77 -4.96 15.57
CA GLY A 249 -2.43 -5.16 14.16
C GLY A 249 -1.42 -6.30 13.96
N GLY A 250 -1.56 -7.04 12.85
CA GLY A 250 -0.60 -8.06 12.43
C GLY A 250 0.88 -7.64 12.46
N PRO A 251 1.25 -6.43 11.98
CA PRO A 251 2.62 -5.95 12.06
C PRO A 251 3.15 -5.81 13.50
N LEU A 252 2.30 -5.37 14.44
CA LEU A 252 2.67 -5.27 15.84
C LEU A 252 2.87 -6.66 16.44
N TYR A 253 1.96 -7.60 16.18
CA TYR A 253 2.11 -8.99 16.65
C TYR A 253 3.41 -9.61 16.14
N GLY A 254 3.78 -9.34 14.88
CA GLY A 254 5.06 -9.80 14.34
C GLY A 254 6.27 -9.15 14.98
N ALA A 255 6.23 -7.85 15.26
CA ALA A 255 7.33 -7.18 15.96
C ALA A 255 7.47 -7.69 17.41
N CYS A 256 6.37 -7.83 18.14
CA CYS A 256 6.36 -8.41 19.50
C CYS A 256 6.90 -9.84 19.50
N LEU A 257 6.44 -10.69 18.57
CA LEU A 257 6.92 -12.05 18.42
C LEU A 257 8.42 -12.08 18.12
N LEU A 258 8.90 -11.27 17.17
CA LEU A 258 10.31 -11.21 16.79
C LEU A 258 11.21 -10.84 17.97
N ILE A 259 10.83 -9.78 18.70
CA ILE A 259 11.69 -9.17 19.72
C ILE A 259 11.56 -9.92 21.06
N ASN A 260 10.33 -10.19 21.48
CA ASN A 260 10.03 -10.71 22.82
C ASN A 260 9.69 -12.20 22.84
N GLY A 261 9.55 -12.85 21.69
CA GLY A 261 9.15 -14.26 21.60
C GLY A 261 7.67 -14.50 21.89
N ASP A 262 6.89 -13.44 22.14
CA ASP A 262 5.45 -13.49 22.40
C ASP A 262 4.76 -12.35 21.64
N PRO A 263 3.77 -12.64 20.76
CA PRO A 263 3.09 -11.62 19.97
C PRO A 263 2.31 -10.61 20.82
N ASN A 264 2.01 -10.91 22.08
CA ASN A 264 1.20 -10.07 22.96
C ASN A 264 2.03 -9.21 23.92
N VAL A 265 3.36 -9.35 23.93
CA VAL A 265 4.24 -8.62 24.84
C VAL A 265 4.94 -7.50 24.10
N GLY A 266 4.69 -6.25 24.51
CA GLY A 266 5.35 -5.06 23.98
C GLY A 266 4.37 -3.95 23.57
N SER A 267 4.83 -2.70 23.65
CA SER A 267 4.05 -1.55 23.19
C SER A 267 4.37 -1.24 21.72
N ALA A 268 3.40 -0.72 20.96
CA ALA A 268 3.64 -0.31 19.57
C ALA A 268 4.81 0.67 19.42
N ARG A 269 4.96 1.60 20.38
CA ARG A 269 6.04 2.57 20.40
C ARG A 269 7.40 1.91 20.56
N ASP A 270 7.53 0.98 21.51
CA ASP A 270 8.80 0.30 21.77
C ASP A 270 9.17 -0.63 20.62
N MET A 271 8.20 -1.43 20.15
CA MET A 271 8.41 -2.34 19.03
C MET A 271 8.78 -1.60 17.76
N GLN A 272 8.16 -0.45 17.48
CA GLN A 272 8.51 0.36 16.31
C GLN A 272 9.93 0.89 16.39
N ARG A 273 10.36 1.41 17.56
CA ARG A 273 11.72 1.89 17.78
C ARG A 273 12.74 0.78 17.60
N THR A 274 12.48 -0.39 18.17
CA THR A 274 13.36 -1.55 18.06
C THR A 274 13.42 -2.07 16.63
N LEU A 275 12.27 -2.16 15.95
CA LEU A 275 12.21 -2.60 14.55
C LEU A 275 12.96 -1.65 13.61
N LEU A 276 12.87 -0.34 13.84
CA LEU A 276 13.68 0.66 13.12
C LEU A 276 15.18 0.45 13.35
N ALA A 277 15.60 0.18 14.59
CA ALA A 277 17.01 -0.10 14.88
C ALA A 277 17.49 -1.38 14.19
N ILE A 278 16.71 -2.47 14.23
CA ILE A 278 17.01 -3.71 13.51
C ILE A 278 17.11 -3.44 12.01
N GLY A 279 16.11 -2.74 11.43
CA GLY A 279 16.07 -2.43 10.01
C GLY A 279 17.25 -1.57 9.55
N THR A 280 17.69 -0.62 10.38
CA THR A 280 18.86 0.22 10.11
C THR A 280 20.13 -0.61 10.03
N VAL A 281 20.35 -1.53 10.98
CA VAL A 281 21.54 -2.41 11.00
C VAL A 281 21.49 -3.44 9.86
N ALA A 282 20.31 -3.98 9.57
CA ALA A 282 20.14 -5.03 8.55
C ALA A 282 19.95 -4.49 7.11
N GLY A 283 19.82 -3.18 6.94
CA GLY A 283 19.51 -2.56 5.65
C GLY A 283 18.14 -2.98 5.11
N ILE A 284 17.13 -3.03 5.98
CA ILE A 284 15.74 -3.37 5.64
C ILE A 284 14.90 -2.11 5.78
N ALA A 285 14.20 -1.74 4.71
CA ALA A 285 13.34 -0.56 4.71
C ALA A 285 12.11 -0.76 5.62
N PRO A 286 11.56 0.31 6.24
CA PRO A 286 10.47 0.17 7.20
C PRO A 286 9.18 -0.45 6.65
N ASP A 287 8.86 -0.21 5.38
CA ASP A 287 7.74 -0.81 4.66
C ASP A 287 7.96 -2.29 4.38
N VAL A 288 9.18 -2.67 3.99
CA VAL A 288 9.55 -4.07 3.79
C VAL A 288 9.39 -4.85 5.09
N PHE A 289 9.86 -4.26 6.20
CA PHE A 289 9.84 -4.92 7.50
C PHE A 289 8.42 -5.04 8.07
N GLU A 290 7.58 -4.02 7.88
CA GLU A 290 6.17 -4.01 8.29
C GLU A 290 5.41 -5.21 7.70
N ASP A 291 5.52 -5.37 6.38
CA ASP A 291 4.81 -6.40 5.62
C ASP A 291 5.39 -7.80 5.90
N ALA A 292 6.73 -7.91 5.97
CA ALA A 292 7.39 -9.17 6.28
C ALA A 292 7.03 -9.66 7.70
N ALA A 293 7.04 -8.80 8.70
CA ALA A 293 6.67 -9.16 10.08
C ALA A 293 5.19 -9.56 10.17
N CYS A 294 4.30 -8.84 9.48
CA CYS A 294 2.87 -9.15 9.44
C CYS A 294 2.56 -10.53 8.84
N ASN A 295 3.30 -10.93 7.80
CA ASN A 295 3.14 -12.24 7.16
C ASN A 295 3.84 -13.35 7.94
N TRP A 296 5.09 -13.13 8.36
CA TRP A 296 5.87 -14.09 9.13
C TRP A 296 5.15 -14.57 10.39
N GLN A 297 4.53 -13.67 11.16
CA GLN A 297 3.88 -14.04 12.42
C GLN A 297 2.69 -15.00 12.29
N LYS A 298 2.10 -15.13 11.09
CA LYS A 298 0.99 -16.06 10.84
C LYS A 298 1.45 -17.51 10.87
N SER A 299 2.66 -17.75 10.35
CA SER A 299 3.28 -19.06 10.20
C SER A 299 4.80 -18.94 10.42
N PRO A 300 5.28 -18.68 11.65
CA PRO A 300 6.66 -18.28 11.89
C PRO A 300 7.70 -19.36 11.56
N MET A 301 7.29 -20.62 11.50
CA MET A 301 8.15 -21.78 11.21
C MET A 301 8.02 -22.29 9.77
N VAL A 302 7.07 -21.76 8.99
CA VAL A 302 6.74 -22.26 7.65
C VAL A 302 6.56 -21.09 6.71
N TYR A 303 7.42 -21.00 5.70
CA TYR A 303 7.30 -19.95 4.70
C TYR A 303 6.03 -20.12 3.86
N GLU A 304 5.20 -19.09 3.90
CA GLU A 304 4.03 -18.93 3.04
C GLU A 304 4.21 -17.70 2.16
N ARG A 305 4.26 -17.92 0.85
CA ARG A 305 4.36 -16.84 -0.14
C ARG A 305 3.11 -15.96 -0.07
N PHE A 306 3.32 -14.64 -0.07
CA PHE A 306 2.21 -13.69 -0.20
C PHE A 306 1.48 -13.87 -1.54
N SER A 307 0.14 -13.90 -1.52
CA SER A 307 -0.67 -14.14 -2.73
C SER A 307 -1.74 -13.08 -3.01
N GLY A 308 -1.74 -11.97 -2.25
CA GLY A 308 -2.75 -10.90 -2.37
C GLY A 308 -4.02 -11.18 -1.61
#